data_AF-A0A024WUP2-F1
#
_entry.id   AF-A0A024WUP2-F1
#
_cell.length_a   1.000
_cell.length_b   1.000
_cell.length_c   1.000
_cell.angle_alpha   90.00
_cell.angle_beta   90.00
_cell.angle_gamma   90.00
#
_symmetry.space_group_name_H-M   'P 1'
#
loop_
_entity.id
_entity.type
_entity.pdbx_description
1 polymer ?
#
loop_
_entity_poly.entity_id
_entity_poly.type
_entity_poly.pdbx_seq_one_letter_code
_entity_poly.pdbx_strand_id
1 'polypeptide(L)'
;MSLLSDSDLKEIHKKIIDSTIKNCGQFYNARILEAIKMRWIKIYEQKLRNKELGLVSDLSDVDPETNNIIIGVCDKISKPCGRRNVGSNWKIKLKGGLMKIDGKEMFFHGLQGELEF
;
A
#
# COMPACT_ATOMS: atom_id res chain seq x y z
N MET A 1 -3.59 4.89 15.86
CA MET A 1 -3.53 4.46 14.44
C MET A 1 -4.50 5.35 13.69
N SER A 2 -4.06 6.27 12.82
CA SER A 2 -4.99 6.92 11.89
C SER A 2 -4.87 6.21 10.54
N LEU A 3 -5.77 5.26 10.32
CA LEU A 3 -5.91 4.61 9.03
C LEU A 3 -6.69 5.55 8.12
N LEU A 4 -6.22 5.69 6.88
CA LEU A 4 -6.94 6.44 5.87
C LEU A 4 -8.19 5.66 5.45
N SER A 5 -9.28 6.38 5.20
CA SER A 5 -10.55 5.78 4.78
C SER A 5 -10.45 5.25 3.35
N ASP A 6 -11.38 4.37 2.94
CA ASP A 6 -11.39 3.83 1.58
C ASP A 6 -11.59 4.93 0.51
N SER A 7 -12.22 6.05 0.84
CA SER A 7 -12.29 7.24 -0.03
C SER A 7 -10.93 7.93 -0.17
N ASP A 8 -10.19 8.07 0.92
CA ASP A 8 -8.85 8.67 0.92
C ASP A 8 -7.87 7.78 0.12
N LEU A 9 -8.04 6.46 0.21
CA LEU A 9 -7.27 5.48 -0.56
C LEU A 9 -7.43 5.72 -2.07
N LYS A 10 -8.69 5.82 -2.55
CA LYS A 10 -8.99 6.10 -3.96
C LYS A 10 -8.39 7.43 -4.43
N GLU A 11 -8.50 8.47 -3.60
CA GLU A 11 -7.93 9.78 -3.91
C GLU A 11 -6.39 9.75 -4.00
N ILE A 12 -5.72 9.05 -3.09
CA ILE A 12 -4.27 8.89 -3.10
C ILE A 12 -3.81 8.15 -4.35
N HIS A 13 -4.46 7.03 -4.72
CA HIS A 13 -4.12 6.31 -5.94
C HIS A 13 -4.28 7.20 -7.19
N LYS A 14 -5.38 7.96 -7.28
CA LYS A 14 -5.58 8.91 -8.38
C LYS A 14 -4.48 9.97 -8.43
N LYS A 15 -4.14 10.55 -7.27
CA LYS A 15 -3.07 11.55 -7.14
C LYS A 15 -1.70 11.01 -7.54
N ILE A 16 -1.40 9.75 -7.20
CA ILE A 16 -0.17 9.06 -7.63
C ILE A 16 -0.14 8.98 -9.15
N ILE A 17 -1.21 8.47 -9.78
CA ILE A 17 -1.29 8.32 -11.24
C ILE A 17 -1.11 9.68 -11.93
N ASP A 18 -1.88 10.70 -11.52
CA ASP A 18 -1.83 12.03 -12.13
C ASP A 18 -0.45 12.68 -11.95
N SER A 19 0.16 12.55 -10.76
CA SER A 19 1.50 13.06 -10.49
C SER A 19 2.57 12.35 -11.32
N THR A 20 2.51 11.03 -11.44
CA THR A 20 3.43 10.24 -12.26
C THR A 20 3.33 10.63 -13.73
N ILE A 21 2.12 10.74 -14.29
CA ILE A 21 1.93 11.17 -15.68
C ILE A 21 2.47 12.58 -15.92
N LYS A 22 2.21 13.51 -15.00
CA LYS A 22 2.74 14.89 -15.09
C LYS A 22 4.26 14.91 -15.08
N ASN A 23 4.89 14.14 -14.19
CA ASN A 23 6.35 14.08 -14.08
C ASN A 23 6.99 13.38 -15.30
N CYS A 24 6.32 12.38 -15.87
CA CYS A 24 6.76 11.70 -17.09
C CYS A 24 6.49 12.50 -18.38
N GLY A 25 5.71 13.58 -18.32
CA GLY A 25 5.38 14.48 -19.45
C GLY A 25 6.58 15.04 -20.19
N GLN A 26 7.74 15.12 -19.51
CA GLN A 26 8.98 15.64 -20.07
C GLN A 26 9.72 14.62 -20.95
N PHE A 27 9.43 13.33 -20.77
CA PHE A 27 10.21 12.23 -21.38
C PHE A 27 9.45 11.48 -22.49
N TYR A 28 8.12 11.61 -22.53
CA TYR A 28 7.27 10.82 -23.42
C TYR A 28 6.27 11.66 -24.19
N ASN A 29 5.85 11.14 -25.35
CA ASN A 29 4.79 11.74 -26.16
C ASN A 29 3.46 11.75 -25.38
N ALA A 30 2.74 12.88 -25.42
CA ALA A 30 1.47 13.06 -24.73
C ALA A 30 0.43 11.97 -25.05
N ARG A 31 0.35 11.48 -26.30
CA ARG A 31 -0.59 10.42 -26.68
C ARG A 31 -0.24 9.08 -26.03
N ILE A 32 1.04 8.78 -25.88
CA ILE A 32 1.52 7.56 -25.23
C ILE A 32 1.20 7.64 -23.73
N LEU A 33 1.43 8.79 -23.10
CA LEU A 33 1.12 9.00 -21.68
C LEU A 33 -0.38 8.90 -21.39
N GLU A 34 -1.24 9.45 -22.25
CA GLU A 34 -2.69 9.28 -22.14
C GLU A 34 -3.11 7.82 -22.26
N ALA A 35 -2.52 7.06 -23.19
CA ALA A 35 -2.80 5.63 -23.31
C ALA A 35 -2.37 4.84 -22.05
N ILE A 36 -1.20 5.16 -21.47
CA ILE A 36 -0.73 4.57 -20.22
C ILE A 36 -1.69 4.92 -19.07
N LYS A 37 -2.07 6.19 -18.95
CA LYS A 37 -3.01 6.67 -17.93
C LYS A 37 -4.34 5.92 -18.01
N MET A 38 -4.93 5.83 -19.19
CA MET A 38 -6.18 5.11 -19.44
C MET A 38 -6.08 3.63 -19.08
N ARG A 39 -4.98 2.97 -19.48
CA ARG A 39 -4.76 1.56 -19.15
C ARG A 39 -4.63 1.35 -17.64
N TRP A 40 -3.90 2.22 -16.95
CA TRP A 40 -3.69 2.11 -15.51
C TRP A 40 -4.99 2.31 -14.72
N ILE A 41 -5.79 3.33 -15.07
CA ILE A 41 -7.11 3.56 -14.47
C ILE A 41 -8.01 2.34 -14.67
N LYS A 42 -8.06 1.79 -15.88
CA LYS A 42 -8.87 0.61 -16.19
C LYS A 42 -8.50 -0.61 -15.33
N ILE A 43 -7.20 -0.86 -15.16
CA ILE A 43 -6.70 -1.95 -14.31
C ILE A 43 -7.10 -1.70 -12.85
N TYR A 44 -6.94 -0.47 -12.36
CA TYR A 44 -7.28 -0.12 -10.98
C TYR A 44 -8.78 -0.27 -10.68
N GLU A 45 -9.64 0.22 -11.56
CA GLU A 45 -11.09 0.04 -11.43
C GLU A 45 -11.50 -1.44 -11.49
N GLN A 46 -10.85 -2.23 -12.35
CA GLN A 46 -11.12 -3.65 -12.42
C GLN A 46 -10.73 -4.36 -11.12
N LYS A 47 -9.58 -4.00 -10.52
CA LYS A 47 -9.18 -4.49 -9.18
C LYS A 47 -10.19 -4.11 -8.10
N LEU A 48 -10.69 -2.87 -8.11
CA LEU A 48 -11.74 -2.42 -7.19
C LEU A 48 -13.03 -3.21 -7.36
N ARG A 49 -13.51 -3.39 -8.60
CA ARG A 49 -14.74 -4.15 -8.88
C ARG A 49 -14.63 -5.61 -8.46
N ASN A 50 -13.49 -6.26 -8.74
CA ASN A 50 -13.26 -7.65 -8.35
C ASN A 50 -13.26 -7.81 -6.82
N LYS A 51 -12.75 -6.81 -6.09
CA LYS A 51 -12.81 -6.76 -4.62
C LYS A 51 -14.25 -6.61 -4.10
N GLU A 52 -15.05 -5.73 -4.71
CA GLU A 52 -16.44 -5.48 -4.29
C GLU A 52 -17.37 -6.68 -4.59
N LEU A 53 -17.16 -7.37 -5.70
CA LEU A 53 -18.01 -8.48 -6.12
C LEU A 53 -17.61 -9.84 -5.51
N GLY A 54 -16.47 -9.92 -4.80
CA GLY A 54 -15.91 -11.20 -4.34
C GLY A 54 -15.60 -12.19 -5.47
N LEU A 55 -15.70 -11.73 -6.72
CA LEU A 55 -15.45 -12.50 -7.93
C LEU A 55 -13.94 -12.55 -8.14
N VAL A 56 -13.30 -13.51 -7.48
CA VAL A 56 -12.07 -14.12 -8.00
C VAL A 56 -12.50 -15.03 -9.15
N SER A 57 -12.96 -14.44 -10.26
CA SER A 57 -13.54 -15.21 -11.36
C SER A 57 -12.68 -15.15 -12.62
N ASP A 58 -11.95 -16.25 -12.82
CA ASP A 58 -11.87 -17.04 -14.06
C ASP A 58 -11.44 -16.39 -15.37
N LEU A 59 -10.59 -15.35 -15.32
CA LEU A 59 -9.80 -14.95 -16.48
C LEU A 59 -8.31 -14.86 -16.11
N SER A 60 -7.70 -16.05 -16.00
CA SER A 60 -6.30 -16.40 -16.31
C SER A 60 -5.15 -15.47 -15.94
N ASP A 61 -5.21 -14.73 -14.84
CA ASP A 61 -4.04 -14.20 -14.12
C ASP A 61 -4.39 -14.22 -12.62
N VAL A 62 -4.32 -15.40 -12.01
CA VAL A 62 -4.46 -15.56 -10.56
C VAL A 62 -3.29 -14.80 -9.92
N ASP A 63 -3.52 -13.57 -9.47
CA ASP A 63 -2.64 -12.95 -8.49
C ASP A 63 -2.60 -13.94 -7.31
N PRO A 64 -1.43 -14.54 -6.97
CA PRO A 64 -1.34 -15.54 -5.90
C PRO A 64 -1.86 -14.96 -4.58
N GLU A 65 -2.24 -15.80 -3.62
CA GLU A 65 -2.63 -15.37 -2.27
C GLU A 65 -1.69 -14.25 -1.80
N THR A 66 -2.25 -13.05 -1.67
CA THR A 66 -1.42 -11.88 -1.44
C THR A 66 -0.94 -11.92 -0.01
N ASN A 67 0.34 -12.22 0.17
CA ASN A 67 1.00 -12.19 1.46
C ASN A 67 0.70 -10.88 2.19
N ASN A 68 0.52 -10.98 3.51
CA ASN A 68 0.42 -9.81 4.37
C ASN A 68 1.76 -9.05 4.33
N ILE A 69 1.74 -7.84 3.76
CA ILE A 69 2.95 -7.05 3.49
C ILE A 69 2.78 -5.65 4.08
N ILE A 70 3.83 -5.16 4.71
CA ILE A 70 3.92 -3.79 5.22
C ILE A 70 5.14 -3.12 4.59
N ILE A 71 4.92 -2.04 3.85
CA ILE A 71 5.97 -1.21 3.25
C ILE A 71 5.89 0.17 3.88
N GLY A 72 7.00 0.66 4.45
CA GLY A 72 7.07 2.00 5.01
C GLY A 72 8.51 2.39 5.33
N VAL A 73 8.72 3.65 5.67
CA VAL A 73 10.04 4.16 6.06
C VAL A 73 10.29 3.81 7.52
N CYS A 74 11.38 3.12 7.82
CA CYS A 74 11.77 2.84 9.19
C CYS A 74 12.18 4.13 9.91
N ASP A 75 11.46 4.46 10.98
CA ASP A 75 11.73 5.64 11.82
C ASP A 75 12.65 5.29 12.99
N LYS A 76 12.29 4.26 13.76
CA LYS A 76 13.08 3.83 14.93
C LYS A 76 12.89 2.35 15.23
N ILE A 77 14.00 1.66 15.48
CA ILE A 77 14.02 0.31 16.05
C ILE A 77 14.61 0.40 17.45
N SER A 78 13.88 -0.06 18.46
CA SER A 78 14.32 -0.09 19.85
C SER A 78 14.55 -1.54 20.27
N LYS A 79 15.76 -1.81 20.75
CA LYS A 79 16.16 -3.12 21.26
C LYS A 79 15.50 -3.37 22.63
N PRO A 80 15.29 -4.64 23.02
CA PRO A 80 14.91 -4.98 24.38
C PRO A 80 15.99 -4.49 25.36
N CYS A 81 15.61 -3.66 26.33
CA CYS A 81 16.53 -3.16 27.36
C CYS A 81 16.28 -3.92 28.67
N GLY A 82 17.12 -4.90 28.96
CA GLY A 82 17.02 -5.71 30.17
C GLY A 82 17.47 -4.97 31.43
N ARG A 83 16.51 -4.48 32.22
CA ARG A 83 16.65 -4.43 33.68
C ARG A 83 15.39 -5.01 34.31
N ARG A 84 15.50 -6.27 34.75
CA ARG A 84 14.53 -7.06 35.55
C ARG A 84 13.11 -7.17 34.94
N ASN A 85 12.85 -8.33 34.34
CA ASN A 85 11.54 -9.00 34.26
C ASN A 85 10.37 -8.31 33.53
N VAL A 86 10.61 -7.43 32.56
CA VAL A 86 9.54 -6.93 31.68
C VAL A 86 9.95 -7.10 30.22
N GLY A 87 9.39 -8.12 29.56
CA GLY A 87 9.32 -8.36 28.11
C GLY A 87 10.57 -8.10 27.27
N SER A 88 11.14 -9.15 26.67
CA SER A 88 12.18 -9.07 25.64
C SER A 88 11.63 -8.57 24.28
N ASN A 89 10.87 -7.48 24.30
CA ASN A 89 10.07 -7.06 23.15
C ASN A 89 10.83 -6.00 22.34
N TRP A 90 11.01 -6.27 21.06
CA TRP A 90 11.51 -5.29 20.10
C TRP A 90 10.40 -4.32 19.75
N LYS A 91 10.72 -3.01 19.68
CA LYS A 91 9.75 -2.00 19.24
C LYS A 91 10.17 -1.41 17.92
N ILE A 92 9.31 -1.48 16.91
CA ILE A 92 9.53 -0.92 15.58
C ILE A 92 8.55 0.23 15.37
N LYS A 93 9.05 1.36 14.87
CA LYS A 93 8.25 2.50 14.40
C LYS A 93 8.53 2.72 12.92
N LEU A 94 7.47 2.75 12.11
CA LEU A 94 7.50 3.09 10.69
C LEU A 94 6.70 4.37 10.44
N LYS A 95 7.03 5.08 9.37
CA LYS A 95 6.34 6.29 8.90
C LYS A 95 6.04 6.20 7.40
N GLY A 96 4.94 6.83 6.99
CA GLY A 96 4.56 7.04 5.60
C GLY A 96 4.62 5.79 4.74
N GLY A 97 3.66 4.88 4.92
CA GLY A 97 3.68 3.58 4.26
C GLY A 97 2.33 3.06 3.82
N LEU A 98 2.38 1.93 3.12
CA LEU A 98 1.25 1.14 2.64
C LEU A 98 1.36 -0.26 3.26
N MET A 99 0.26 -0.76 3.80
CA MET A 99 0.14 -2.15 4.22
C MET A 99 -0.98 -2.84 3.45
N LYS A 100 -0.80 -4.13 3.19
CA LYS A 100 -1.83 -5.02 2.68
C LYS A 100 -2.00 -6.15 3.70
N ILE A 101 -3.15 -6.17 4.36
CA ILE A 101 -3.50 -7.17 5.37
C ILE A 101 -4.83 -7.79 4.96
N ASP A 102 -4.88 -9.12 4.85
CA ASP A 102 -6.08 -9.88 4.47
C ASP A 102 -6.74 -9.36 3.18
N GLY A 103 -5.90 -9.04 2.19
CA GLY A 103 -6.34 -8.47 0.91
C GLY A 103 -6.79 -7.01 0.97
N LYS A 104 -6.82 -6.38 2.15
CA LYS A 104 -7.15 -4.96 2.32
C LYS A 104 -5.89 -4.09 2.32
N GLU A 105 -5.82 -3.19 1.34
CA GLU A 105 -4.79 -2.15 1.27
C GLU A 105 -5.16 -0.96 2.16
N MET A 106 -4.20 -0.48 2.94
CA MET A 106 -4.36 0.64 3.88
C MET A 106 -3.08 1.48 3.90
N PHE A 107 -3.24 2.80 3.75
CA PHE A 107 -2.14 3.75 3.98
C PHE A 107 -2.05 4.13 5.46
N PHE A 108 -0.83 4.33 5.95
CA PHE A 108 -0.58 4.80 7.31
C PHE A 108 0.44 5.94 7.34
N HIS A 109 0.19 6.94 8.19
CA HIS A 109 1.16 8.00 8.46
C HIS A 109 2.25 7.54 9.43
N GLY A 110 1.87 6.78 10.46
CA GLY A 110 2.77 6.19 11.44
C GLY A 110 2.25 4.84 11.91
N LEU A 111 3.15 3.87 12.02
CA LEU A 111 2.88 2.52 12.50
C LEU A 111 3.87 2.18 13.62
N GLN A 112 3.38 1.62 14.71
CA GLN A 112 4.21 1.10 15.80
C GLN A 112 3.83 -0.36 16.05
N GLY A 113 4.83 -1.23 16.07
CA GLY A 113 4.68 -2.65 16.37
C GLY A 113 5.63 -3.07 17.49
N GLU A 114 5.19 -4.05 18.28
CA GLU A 114 6.01 -4.75 19.27
C GLU A 114 6.16 -6.21 18.84
N LEU A 115 7.38 -6.74 18.89
CA LEU A 115 7.72 -8.09 18.44
C LEU A 115 8.40 -8.85 19.58
N GLU A 116 7.93 -10.05 19.82
CA GLU A 116 8.54 -11.02 20.73
C GLU A 116 9.28 -12.06 19.88
N PHE A 117 10.51 -12.39 20.26
CA PHE A 117 11.36 -13.40 19.61
C PHE A 117 11.77 -14.45 20.64
#